data_AF-A0A970HUI1-F1
#
_entry.id   AF-A0A970HUI1-F1
#
_cell.length_a   1.000
_cell.length_b   1.000
_cell.length_c   1.000
_cell.angle_alpha   90.00
_cell.angle_beta   90.00
_cell.angle_gamma   90.00
#
_symmetry.space_group_name_H-M   'P 1'
#
loop_
_entity.id
_entity.type
_entity.pdbx_description
1 polymer ?
#
loop_
_entity_poly.entity_id
_entity_poly.type
_entity_poly.pdbx_seq_one_letter_code
_entity_poly.pdbx_strand_id
1 'polypeptide(L)' 'MAKKIELYTQPGCAPCKEAVRFLEARGVPYVEYDVTQDTKA' A
#
# COMPACT_ATOMS: atom_id res chain seq x y z
N MET A 1 14.73 -13.12 9.25
CA MET A 1 13.83 -13.06 8.07
C MET A 1 13.10 -11.73 8.12
N ALA A 2 13.20 -10.90 7.09
CA ALA A 2 12.49 -9.62 7.06
C ALA A 2 11.00 -9.87 6.79
N LYS A 3 10.11 -9.22 7.55
CA LYS A 3 8.65 -9.28 7.29
C LYS A 3 8.35 -8.47 6.03
N LYS A 4 7.69 -9.09 5.05
CA LYS A 4 7.18 -8.40 3.86
C LYS A 4 5.93 -7.62 4.24
N ILE A 5 5.88 -6.34 3.87
CA ILE A 5 4.70 -5.49 4.05
C ILE A 5 3.97 -5.41 2.71
N GLU A 6 2.68 -5.70 2.75
CA GLU A 6 1.77 -5.59 1.61
C GLU A 6 0.81 -4.45 1.91
N LEU A 7 0.79 -3.43 1.06
CA LEU A 7 -0.03 -2.24 1.20
C LEU A 7 -1.15 -2.28 0.16
N TYR A 8 -2.37 -2.48 0.62
CA TYR A 8 -3.55 -2.50 -0.23
C TYR A 8 -4.14 -1.09 -0.33
N THR A 9 -4.21 -0.54 -1.53
CA THR A 9 -4.63 0.84 -1.82
C THR A 9 -5.77 0.84 -2.84
N GLN A 10 -6.40 2.00 -3.04
CA GLN A 10 -7.37 2.22 -4.11
C GLN A 10 -7.22 3.64 -4.70
N PRO A 11 -7.50 3.84 -6.00
CA PRO A 11 -7.52 5.16 -6.61
C PRO A 11 -8.52 6.09 -5.92
N GLY A 12 -8.16 7.37 -5.77
CA GLY A 12 -9.02 8.37 -5.15
C GLY A 12 -9.08 8.32 -3.61
N CYS A 13 -8.39 7.39 -2.96
CA CYS A 13 -8.35 7.29 -1.50
C CYS A 13 -7.26 8.18 -0.89
N ALA A 14 -7.66 9.33 -0.34
CA ALA A 14 -6.76 10.22 0.40
C ALA A 14 -5.99 9.52 1.54
N PRO A 15 -6.62 8.72 2.44
CA PRO A 15 -5.88 8.07 3.52
C PRO A 15 -4.90 7.00 3.00
N CYS A 16 -5.18 6.36 1.86
CA CYS A 16 -4.26 5.41 1.24
C CYS A 16 -2.96 6.09 0.78
N LYS A 17 -3.06 7.30 0.20
CA LYS A 17 -1.89 8.10 -0.18
C LYS A 17 -1.04 8.51 1.03
N GLU A 18 -1.67 8.80 2.17
CA GLU A 18 -0.94 9.13 3.39
C GLU A 18 -0.20 7.90 3.97
N ALA A 19 -0.78 6.71 3.86
CA ALA A 19 -0.12 5.47 4.25
C ALA A 19 1.13 5.16 3.39
N VAL A 20 1.02 5.33 2.06
CA VAL A 20 2.16 5.24 1.11
C VAL A 20 3.28 6.19 1.54
N ARG A 21 2.97 7.48 1.68
CA ARG A 21 3.94 8.52 2.09
C ARG A 21 4.59 8.22 3.44
N PHE A 22 3.82 7.70 4.39
CA PHE A 22 4.31 7.36 5.72
C PHE A 22 5.38 6.25 5.68
N LEU A 23 5.19 5.24 4.83
CA LEU A 23 6.14 4.14 4.65
C LEU A 23 7.37 4.59 3.87
N GLU A 24 7.18 5.36 2.79
CA GLU A 24 8.27 5.94 2.00
C GLU A 24 9.17 6.84 2.84
N ALA A 25 8.59 7.73 3.66
CA ALA A 25 9.34 8.63 4.54
C ALA A 25 10.19 7.89 5.58
N ARG A 26 9.86 6.62 5.89
CA ARG A 26 10.61 5.76 6.81
C ARG A 26 11.57 4.80 6.10
N GLY A 27 11.63 4.83 4.76
CA GLY A 27 12.42 3.89 3.97
C GLY A 27 11.97 2.44 4.18
N VAL A 28 10.70 2.22 4.51
CA VAL A 28 10.17 0.88 4.74
C VAL A 28 9.77 0.29 3.39
N PRO A 29 10.36 -0.84 2.95
CA PRO A 29 9.96 -1.48 1.70
C PRO A 29 8.58 -2.13 1.85
N TYR A 30 7.71 -1.89 0.87
CA TYR A 30 6.38 -2.49 0.78
C TYR A 30 6.06 -2.85 -0.67
N VAL A 31 5.07 -3.72 -0.86
CA VAL A 31 4.46 -4.00 -2.17
C VAL A 31 3.07 -3.39 -2.18
N GLU A 32 2.80 -2.51 -3.14
CA GLU A 32 1.50 -1.88 -3.31
C GLU A 32 0.57 -2.73 -4.18
N TYR A 33 -0.69 -2.88 -3.75
CA TYR A 33 -1.75 -3.59 -4.46
C TYR A 33 -2.99 -2.72 -4.58
N ASP A 34 -3.43 -2.45 -5.80
CA ASP A 34 -4.71 -1.76 -6.03
C ASP A 34 -5.88 -2.74 -5.91
N VAL A 35 -6.69 -2.60 -4.86
CA VAL A 35 -7.83 -3.49 -4.60
C VAL A 35 -8.95 -3.36 -5.62
N THR A 36 -8.99 -2.29 -6.42
CA THR A 36 -9.97 -2.15 -7.52
C THR A 36 -9.62 -3.04 -8.71
N GLN A 37 -8.36 -3.45 -8.82
CA GLN A 37 -7.88 -4.39 -9.83
C GLN A 37 -7.99 -5.85 -9.33
N ASP A 38 -8.22 -6.05 -8.04
CA ASP A 38 -8.30 -7.38 -7.44
C ASP A 38 -9.74 -7.91 -7.50
N THR A 39 -10.04 -8.65 -8.57
CA THR A 39 -11.36 -9.26 -8.83
C THR A 39 -11.71 -10.44 -7.91
N LYS A 40 -10.97 -10.69 -6.82
CA LYS A 40 -11.37 -11.68 -5.81
C LYS A 40 -12.38 -11.08 -4.82
N ALA A 41 -13.62 -10.97 -5.29
CA ALA A 41 -14.81 -10.86 -4.45
C ALA A 41 -15.54 -12.20 -4.41
#